data_AF-A0A399ERI3-F1
#
_entry.id   AF-A0A399ERI3-F1
#
_cell.length_a   1.000
_cell.length_b   1.000
_cell.length_c   1.000
_cell.angle_alpha   90.00
_cell.angle_beta   90.00
_cell.angle_gamma   90.00
#
_symmetry.space_group_name_H-M   'P 1'
#
loop_
_entity.id
_entity.type
_entity.pdbx_description
1 polymer ?
#
loop_
_entity_poly.entity_id
_entity_poly.type
_entity_poly.pdbx_seq_one_letter_code
_entity_poly.pdbx_strand_id
1 'polypeptide(L)'
;MIFSLEQAPPEGEVAHLQVLQRAGLAVVPTLVLVGVEAEFYQLGNLAEQIQRAFEGVFGARLDEERLARACAFAERLLRESYLLPERAEEVRKALPEARLLVRYANEAPFGLEMGSQAALWALKRLWASRWQLDAVLERQPRLAPPESPTLVQQVEADLALDQGLSERASALLGREVRVWASGGQAVRVS
;
A
#
# COMPACT_ATOMS: atom_id res chain seq x y z
N MET A 1 9.81 -0.08 -8.68
CA MET A 1 10.08 -1.46 -9.12
C MET A 1 8.94 -2.39 -8.71
N ILE A 2 8.67 -3.40 -9.53
CA ILE A 2 7.53 -4.32 -9.43
C ILE A 2 8.09 -5.75 -9.32
N PHE A 3 7.71 -6.49 -8.29
CA PHE A 3 8.25 -7.82 -7.99
C PHE A 3 7.14 -8.83 -7.72
N SER A 4 7.39 -10.11 -8.01
CA SER A 4 6.65 -11.18 -7.35
C SER A 4 7.05 -11.24 -5.87
N LEU A 5 6.19 -11.83 -5.03
CA LEU A 5 6.46 -11.98 -3.60
C LEU A 5 7.84 -12.59 -3.30
N GLU A 6 8.22 -13.63 -4.04
CA GLU A 6 9.48 -14.37 -3.82
C GLU A 6 10.74 -13.54 -4.08
N GLN A 7 10.64 -12.58 -5.01
CA GLN A 7 11.75 -11.76 -5.50
C GLN A 7 11.82 -10.39 -4.84
N ALA A 8 10.77 -10.00 -4.11
CA ALA A 8 10.70 -8.70 -3.45
C ALA A 8 11.73 -8.59 -2.30
N PRO A 9 12.21 -7.38 -1.99
CA PRO A 9 13.01 -7.14 -0.78
C PRO A 9 12.30 -7.67 0.47
N PRO A 10 12.99 -8.50 1.29
CA PRO A 10 12.39 -9.19 2.44
C PRO A 10 12.27 -8.25 3.65
N GLU A 11 11.33 -7.31 3.60
CA GLU A 11 11.12 -6.32 4.66
C GLU A 11 9.72 -6.42 5.28
N GLY A 12 9.66 -6.29 6.62
CA GLY A 12 8.40 -6.28 7.37
C GLY A 12 7.48 -7.46 7.03
N GLU A 13 6.23 -7.16 6.68
CA GLU A 13 5.25 -8.19 6.30
C GLU A 13 5.64 -9.00 5.06
N VAL A 14 6.33 -8.40 4.09
CA VAL A 14 6.78 -9.12 2.87
C VAL A 14 7.70 -10.28 3.27
N ALA A 15 8.61 -10.05 4.22
CA ALA A 15 9.47 -11.09 4.77
C ALA A 15 8.66 -12.22 5.43
N HIS A 16 7.63 -11.87 6.22
CA HIS A 16 6.78 -12.86 6.88
C HIS A 16 6.04 -13.73 5.85
N LEU A 17 5.40 -13.12 4.86
CA LEU A 17 4.68 -13.84 3.80
C LEU A 17 5.62 -14.75 3.00
N GLN A 18 6.84 -14.29 2.70
CA GLN A 18 7.85 -15.13 2.07
C GLN A 18 8.26 -16.33 2.94
N VAL A 19 8.40 -16.15 4.27
CA VAL A 19 8.70 -17.27 5.18
C VAL A 19 7.57 -18.31 5.15
N LEU A 20 6.31 -17.87 5.21
CA LEU A 20 5.16 -18.78 5.12
C LEU A 20 5.18 -19.53 3.77
N GLN A 21 5.40 -18.82 2.66
CA GLN A 21 5.46 -19.40 1.33
C GLN A 21 6.58 -20.45 1.20
N ARG A 22 7.80 -20.14 1.66
CA ARG A 22 8.95 -21.06 1.63
C ARG A 22 8.75 -22.29 2.51
N ALA A 23 7.97 -22.15 3.59
CA ALA A 23 7.58 -23.26 4.46
C ALA A 23 6.42 -24.11 3.88
N GLY A 24 5.96 -23.82 2.67
CA GLY A 24 4.92 -24.58 1.97
C GLY A 24 3.49 -24.19 2.36
N LEU A 25 3.30 -23.07 3.07
CA LEU A 25 1.97 -22.55 3.36
C LEU A 25 1.46 -21.81 2.13
N ALA A 26 0.18 -22.01 1.81
CA ALA A 26 -0.45 -21.30 0.71
C ALA A 26 -0.54 -19.81 1.05
N VAL A 27 0.09 -18.98 0.22
CA VAL A 27 0.03 -17.52 0.26
C VAL A 27 -0.58 -17.07 -1.05
N VAL A 28 -1.47 -16.08 -1.00
CA VAL A 28 -2.11 -15.57 -2.21
C VAL A 28 -1.07 -15.03 -3.21
N PRO A 29 -1.29 -15.17 -4.52
CA PRO A 29 -0.45 -14.52 -5.52
C PRO A 29 -0.36 -13.01 -5.21
N THR A 30 0.87 -12.54 -5.00
CA THR A 30 1.13 -11.19 -4.50
C THR A 30 2.17 -10.50 -5.38
N LEU A 31 1.79 -9.34 -5.89
CA LEU A 31 2.68 -8.38 -6.55
C LEU A 31 3.10 -7.32 -5.52
N VAL A 32 4.40 -7.08 -5.41
CA VAL A 32 4.99 -6.12 -4.48
C VAL A 32 5.58 -4.95 -5.26
N LEU A 33 5.04 -3.76 -5.03
CA LEU A 33 5.52 -2.51 -5.62
C LEU A 33 6.37 -1.78 -4.60
N VAL A 34 7.66 -1.59 -4.91
CA VAL A 34 8.63 -0.89 -4.07
C VAL A 34 9.16 0.31 -4.84
N GLY A 35 9.06 1.52 -4.28
CA GLY A 35 9.56 2.75 -4.89
C GLY A 35 8.78 3.26 -6.13
N VAL A 36 7.71 2.57 -6.56
CA VAL A 36 6.84 3.07 -7.65
C VAL A 36 6.11 4.35 -7.24
N GLU A 37 5.65 4.41 -5.98
CA GLU A 37 5.05 5.63 -5.43
C GLU A 37 6.08 6.77 -5.32
N ALA A 38 7.31 6.48 -4.87
CA ALA A 38 8.37 7.47 -4.80
C ALA A 38 8.73 8.04 -6.18
N GLU A 39 8.83 7.19 -7.21
CA GLU A 39 8.99 7.61 -8.60
C GLU A 39 7.80 8.48 -9.05
N PHE A 40 6.58 8.11 -8.69
CA PHE A 40 5.39 8.91 -9.00
C PHE A 40 5.47 10.32 -8.39
N TYR A 41 5.89 10.49 -7.14
CA TYR A 41 6.08 11.82 -6.52
C TYR A 41 7.16 12.67 -7.18
N GLN A 42 8.16 12.06 -7.83
CA GLN A 42 9.23 12.79 -8.53
C GLN A 42 8.76 13.38 -9.87
N LEU A 43 7.65 12.90 -10.41
CA LEU A 43 7.09 13.41 -11.66
C LEU A 43 6.34 14.73 -11.44
N GLY A 44 6.34 15.59 -12.46
CA GLY A 44 5.50 16.80 -12.47
C GLY A 44 5.70 17.76 -11.30
N ASN A 45 6.86 17.72 -10.64
CA ASN A 45 7.15 18.49 -9.42
C ASN A 45 6.12 18.26 -8.30
N LEU A 46 5.52 17.07 -8.21
CA LEU A 46 4.45 16.80 -7.24
C LEU A 46 4.91 17.00 -5.81
N ALA A 47 6.08 16.46 -5.45
CA ALA A 47 6.65 16.63 -4.12
C ALA A 47 6.79 18.12 -3.75
N GLU A 48 7.29 18.96 -4.67
CA GLU A 48 7.46 20.39 -4.44
C GLU A 48 6.12 21.13 -4.32
N GLN A 49 5.17 20.85 -5.22
CA GLN A 49 3.83 21.45 -5.16
C GLN A 49 3.12 21.13 -3.85
N ILE A 50 3.26 19.90 -3.36
CA ILE A 50 2.69 19.51 -2.08
C ILE A 50 3.43 20.21 -0.93
N GLN A 51 4.76 20.21 -0.92
CA GLN A 51 5.53 20.92 0.11
C GLN A 51 5.12 22.39 0.24
N ARG A 52 5.00 23.09 -0.89
CA ARG A 52 4.54 24.49 -0.94
C ARG A 52 3.13 24.66 -0.37
N ALA A 53 2.23 23.72 -0.60
CA ALA A 53 0.87 23.78 -0.05
C ALA A 53 0.85 23.69 1.49
N PHE A 54 1.83 23.01 2.09
CA PHE A 54 1.96 22.86 3.55
C PHE A 54 2.88 23.90 4.20
N GLU A 55 3.42 24.86 3.44
CA GLU A 55 4.26 25.93 4.00
C GLU A 55 3.52 26.73 5.07
N GLY A 56 4.14 26.82 6.25
CA GLY A 56 3.58 27.54 7.39
C GLY A 56 2.35 26.89 8.04
N VAL A 57 1.98 25.66 7.66
CA VAL A 57 0.94 24.88 8.37
C VAL A 57 1.44 24.41 9.73
N PHE A 58 2.65 23.84 9.75
CA PHE A 58 3.31 23.36 10.96
C PHE A 58 4.24 24.46 11.51
N GLY A 59 3.67 25.34 12.34
CA GLY A 59 4.40 26.40 13.06
C GLY A 59 4.31 26.25 14.57
N ALA A 60 4.50 27.35 15.31
CA ALA A 60 4.34 27.37 16.78
C ALA A 60 2.92 27.00 17.24
N ARG A 61 1.93 27.15 16.36
CA ARG A 61 0.56 26.63 16.49
C ARG A 61 0.15 26.06 15.14
N LEU A 62 -0.64 24.98 15.18
CA LEU A 62 -1.21 24.38 13.99
C LEU A 62 -2.34 25.28 13.44
N ASP A 63 -2.26 25.64 12.16
CA ASP A 63 -3.36 26.29 11.44
C ASP A 63 -4.24 25.21 10.80
N GLU A 64 -5.32 24.83 11.49
CA GLU A 64 -6.22 23.74 11.08
C GLU A 64 -6.92 24.01 9.74
N GLU A 65 -7.25 25.26 9.43
CA GLU A 65 -7.88 25.61 8.17
C GLU A 65 -6.89 25.50 6.99
N ARG A 66 -5.66 26.00 7.16
CA ARG A 66 -4.61 25.82 6.15
C ARG A 66 -4.28 24.35 5.97
N LEU A 67 -4.21 23.58 7.06
CA LEU A 67 -3.99 22.15 7.01
C LEU A 67 -5.06 21.46 6.16
N ALA A 68 -6.33 21.69 6.44
CA ALA A 68 -7.44 21.08 5.71
C ALA A 68 -7.39 21.41 4.20
N ARG A 69 -7.08 22.67 3.84
CA ARG A 69 -6.92 23.09 2.44
C ARG A 69 -5.71 22.42 1.77
N ALA A 70 -4.58 22.31 2.48
CA ALA A 70 -3.36 21.69 1.97
C ALA A 70 -3.56 20.18 1.72
N CYS A 71 -4.23 19.47 2.64
CA CYS A 71 -4.62 18.07 2.50
C CYS A 71 -5.51 17.86 1.26
N ALA A 72 -6.60 18.62 1.15
CA ALA A 72 -7.51 18.51 0.01
C ALA A 72 -6.82 18.82 -1.34
N PHE A 73 -5.90 19.79 -1.34
CA PHE A 73 -5.08 20.09 -2.51
C PHE A 73 -4.19 18.91 -2.89
N ALA A 74 -3.44 18.34 -1.94
CA ALA A 74 -2.54 17.21 -2.18
C ALA A 74 -3.30 15.96 -2.64
N GLU A 75 -4.41 15.62 -2.00
CA GLU A 75 -5.27 14.50 -2.41
C GLU A 75 -5.73 14.65 -3.86
N ARG A 76 -6.24 15.84 -4.23
CA ARG A 76 -6.68 16.13 -5.60
C ARG A 76 -5.52 16.04 -6.58
N LEU A 77 -4.37 16.63 -6.23
CA LEU A 77 -3.19 16.64 -7.08
C LEU A 77 -2.71 15.22 -7.40
N LEU A 78 -2.64 14.32 -6.41
CA LEU A 78 -2.28 12.92 -6.65
C LEU A 78 -3.29 12.19 -7.55
N ARG A 79 -4.59 12.45 -7.35
CA ARG A 79 -5.64 11.81 -8.15
C ARG A 79 -5.64 12.27 -9.60
N GLU A 80 -5.35 13.53 -9.85
CA GLU A 80 -5.33 14.13 -11.19
C GLU A 80 -4.00 13.88 -11.93
N SER A 81 -2.91 13.65 -11.19
CA SER A 81 -1.59 13.42 -11.79
C SER A 81 -1.48 12.06 -12.47
N TYR A 82 -0.83 12.00 -13.61
CA TYR A 82 -0.72 10.76 -14.38
C TYR A 82 0.53 9.98 -13.95
N LEU A 83 0.38 8.66 -13.82
CA LEU A 83 1.53 7.77 -13.86
C LEU A 83 2.11 7.82 -15.28
N LEU A 84 3.43 7.68 -15.40
CA LEU A 84 4.04 7.49 -16.73
C LEU A 84 3.33 6.33 -17.45
N PRO A 85 2.93 6.51 -18.72
CA PRO A 85 2.23 5.48 -19.47
C PRO A 85 2.95 4.13 -19.44
N GLU A 86 4.28 4.14 -19.52
CA GLU A 86 5.13 2.95 -19.47
C GLU A 86 5.00 2.23 -18.13
N ARG A 87 5.04 2.98 -17.02
CA ARG A 87 4.90 2.40 -15.67
C ARG A 87 3.49 1.86 -15.43
N ALA A 88 2.47 2.60 -15.88
CA ALA A 88 1.08 2.15 -15.81
C ALA A 88 0.89 0.84 -16.59
N GLU A 89 1.48 0.74 -17.77
CA GLU A 89 1.45 -0.46 -18.61
C GLU A 89 2.16 -1.65 -17.95
N GLU A 90 3.34 -1.43 -17.37
CA GLU A 90 4.09 -2.46 -16.66
C GLU A 90 3.31 -3.04 -15.49
N VAL A 91 2.72 -2.17 -14.65
CA VAL A 91 1.87 -2.60 -13.53
C VAL A 91 0.66 -3.38 -14.07
N ARG A 92 -0.03 -2.87 -15.10
CA ARG A 92 -1.22 -3.51 -15.65
C ARG A 92 -0.91 -4.90 -16.22
N LYS A 93 0.19 -5.05 -16.97
CA LYS A 93 0.62 -6.34 -17.54
C LYS A 93 0.99 -7.37 -16.48
N ALA A 94 1.46 -6.93 -15.32
CA ALA A 94 1.81 -7.82 -14.20
C ALA A 94 0.57 -8.27 -13.40
N LEU A 95 -0.57 -7.61 -13.55
CA LEU A 95 -1.79 -7.90 -12.81
C LEU A 95 -2.71 -8.84 -13.59
N PRO A 96 -3.26 -9.90 -12.94
CA PRO A 96 -4.25 -10.75 -13.57
C PRO A 96 -5.62 -10.08 -13.62
N GLU A 97 -6.47 -10.53 -14.54
CA GLU A 97 -7.89 -10.18 -14.56
C GLU A 97 -8.64 -11.00 -13.49
N ALA A 98 -8.55 -10.55 -12.25
CA ALA A 98 -9.11 -11.21 -11.08
C ALA A 98 -9.63 -10.19 -10.05
N ARG A 99 -10.11 -10.68 -8.91
CA ARG A 99 -10.41 -9.85 -7.74
C ARG A 99 -9.10 -9.54 -7.01
N LEU A 100 -8.74 -8.25 -6.96
CA LEU A 100 -7.45 -7.75 -6.52
C LEU A 100 -7.61 -6.88 -5.27
N LEU A 101 -6.97 -7.29 -4.19
CA LEU A 101 -6.83 -6.50 -2.98
C LEU A 101 -5.61 -5.58 -3.10
N VAL A 102 -5.82 -4.28 -2.93
CA VAL A 102 -4.79 -3.24 -2.94
C VAL A 102 -4.62 -2.68 -1.52
N ARG A 103 -3.39 -2.65 -1.02
CA ARG A 103 -3.04 -2.12 0.32
C ARG A 103 -1.55 -1.82 0.46
N TYR A 104 -1.16 -1.14 1.52
CA TYR A 104 0.25 -1.16 1.96
C TYR A 104 0.55 -2.42 2.79
N ALA A 105 1.82 -2.81 2.80
CA ALA A 105 2.33 -3.79 3.76
C ALA A 105 2.14 -3.29 5.20
N ASN A 106 1.84 -4.21 6.12
CA ASN A 106 1.45 -4.03 7.52
C ASN A 106 0.11 -3.32 7.76
N GLU A 107 -0.52 -2.76 6.73
CA GLU A 107 -1.76 -2.01 6.85
C GLU A 107 -3.01 -2.85 6.50
N ALA A 108 -4.16 -2.36 6.92
CA ALA A 108 -5.44 -2.98 6.60
C ALA A 108 -5.72 -2.93 5.09
N PRO A 109 -6.60 -3.81 4.58
CA PRO A 109 -7.19 -3.68 3.25
C PRO A 109 -7.64 -2.25 2.95
N PHE A 110 -7.25 -1.72 1.79
CA PHE A 110 -7.69 -0.40 1.36
C PHE A 110 -8.77 -0.47 0.28
N GLY A 111 -8.52 -1.25 -0.78
CA GLY A 111 -9.44 -1.38 -1.91
C GLY A 111 -9.49 -2.80 -2.44
N LEU A 112 -10.67 -3.22 -2.88
CA LEU A 112 -10.92 -4.53 -3.46
C LEU A 112 -11.58 -4.35 -4.81
N GLU A 113 -10.81 -4.59 -5.86
CA GLU A 113 -11.15 -4.19 -7.22
C GLU A 113 -11.23 -5.40 -8.15
N MET A 114 -12.03 -5.28 -9.20
CA MET A 114 -12.09 -6.28 -10.26
C MET A 114 -11.25 -5.83 -11.46
N GLY A 115 -10.25 -6.61 -11.80
CA GLY A 115 -9.41 -6.41 -12.98
C GLY A 115 -8.27 -5.40 -12.80
N SER A 116 -7.33 -5.45 -13.73
CA SER A 116 -6.06 -4.74 -13.66
C SER A 116 -6.22 -3.20 -13.69
N GLN A 117 -7.17 -2.70 -14.50
CA GLN A 117 -7.43 -1.27 -14.63
C GLN A 117 -7.99 -0.64 -13.36
N ALA A 118 -8.95 -1.31 -12.71
CA ALA A 118 -9.56 -0.82 -11.47
C ALA A 118 -8.54 -0.84 -10.32
N ALA A 119 -7.70 -1.87 -10.26
CA ALA A 119 -6.60 -1.95 -9.30
C ALA A 119 -5.59 -0.79 -9.49
N LEU A 120 -5.25 -0.42 -10.73
CA LEU A 120 -4.38 0.74 -11.00
C LEU A 120 -4.98 2.06 -10.47
N TRP A 121 -6.30 2.25 -10.62
CA TRP A 121 -6.97 3.41 -10.02
C TRP A 121 -7.01 3.34 -8.50
N ALA A 122 -7.17 2.15 -7.91
CA ALA A 122 -7.10 1.97 -6.47
C ALA A 122 -5.71 2.27 -5.90
N LEU A 123 -4.63 1.93 -6.62
CA LEU A 123 -3.26 2.32 -6.25
C LEU A 123 -3.13 3.84 -6.09
N LYS A 124 -3.65 4.62 -7.06
CA LYS A 124 -3.64 6.09 -6.94
C LYS A 124 -4.47 6.59 -5.77
N ARG A 125 -5.63 5.98 -5.51
CA ARG A 125 -6.46 6.31 -4.34
C ARG A 125 -5.74 5.98 -3.03
N LEU A 126 -4.98 4.89 -2.98
CA LEU A 126 -4.17 4.47 -1.84
C LEU A 126 -3.03 5.45 -1.56
N TRP A 127 -2.36 5.95 -2.60
CA TRP A 127 -1.32 6.98 -2.41
C TRP A 127 -1.91 8.32 -1.98
N ALA A 128 -3.06 8.69 -2.58
CA ALA A 128 -3.80 9.88 -2.17
C ALA A 128 -4.30 9.81 -0.72
N SER A 129 -4.64 8.62 -0.20
CA SER A 129 -5.11 8.49 1.19
C SER A 129 -4.08 8.89 2.24
N ARG A 130 -2.78 8.85 1.89
CA ARG A 130 -1.71 9.41 2.74
C ARG A 130 -1.84 10.91 2.95
N TRP A 131 -2.63 11.62 2.16
CA TRP A 131 -2.84 13.06 2.28
C TRP A 131 -4.17 13.44 2.93
N GLN A 132 -4.95 12.45 3.36
CA GLN A 132 -6.11 12.69 4.21
C GLN A 132 -5.69 13.32 5.53
N LEU A 133 -6.54 14.19 6.08
CA LEU A 133 -6.28 14.98 7.27
C LEU A 133 -5.72 14.14 8.43
N ASP A 134 -6.41 13.06 8.80
CA ASP A 134 -6.02 12.19 9.92
C ASP A 134 -4.65 11.55 9.68
N ALA A 135 -4.40 11.06 8.46
CA ALA A 135 -3.10 10.48 8.08
C ALA A 135 -1.96 11.52 8.12
N VAL A 136 -2.24 12.81 7.88
CA VAL A 136 -1.25 13.89 8.04
C VAL A 136 -1.01 14.21 9.51
N LEU A 137 -2.08 14.27 10.31
CA LEU A 137 -1.98 14.52 11.76
C LEU A 137 -1.18 13.44 12.48
N GLU A 138 -1.41 12.16 12.15
CA GLU A 138 -0.73 11.02 12.77
C GLU A 138 0.79 11.00 12.56
N ARG A 139 1.28 11.58 11.45
CA ARG A 139 2.71 11.56 11.11
C ARG A 139 3.48 12.81 11.52
N GLN A 140 2.83 13.79 12.14
CA GLN A 140 3.51 15.02 12.56
C GLN A 140 4.74 14.73 13.44
N PRO A 141 5.83 15.50 13.29
CA PRO A 141 6.01 16.68 12.44
C PRO A 141 6.47 16.37 11.01
N ARG A 142 6.50 15.10 10.58
CA ARG A 142 7.01 14.71 9.25
C ARG A 142 5.92 14.88 8.19
N LEU A 143 6.15 15.73 7.19
CA LEU A 143 5.19 15.92 6.10
C LEU A 143 5.18 14.76 5.09
N ALA A 144 6.35 14.22 4.76
CA ALA A 144 6.47 13.14 3.77
C ALA A 144 5.83 11.85 4.31
N PRO A 145 4.97 11.17 3.52
CA PRO A 145 4.49 9.84 3.88
C PRO A 145 5.64 8.85 4.07
N PRO A 146 5.52 7.87 4.98
CA PRO A 146 6.51 6.82 5.11
C PRO A 146 6.54 5.97 3.83
N GLU A 147 7.74 5.52 3.44
CA GLU A 147 7.87 4.55 2.36
C GLU A 147 7.42 3.17 2.86
N SER A 148 6.38 2.63 2.23
CA SER A 148 5.85 1.30 2.50
C SER A 148 5.60 0.58 1.18
N PRO A 149 6.00 -0.70 1.05
CA PRO A 149 5.65 -1.48 -0.13
C PRO A 149 4.13 -1.51 -0.32
N THR A 150 3.69 -1.28 -1.56
CA THR A 150 2.30 -1.51 -1.92
C THR A 150 2.14 -2.95 -2.38
N LEU A 151 1.13 -3.64 -1.86
CA LEU A 151 0.80 -5.02 -2.18
C LEU A 151 -0.47 -5.04 -3.02
N VAL A 152 -0.42 -5.76 -4.14
CA VAL A 152 -1.59 -6.11 -4.95
C VAL A 152 -1.73 -7.62 -4.93
N GLN A 153 -2.81 -8.11 -4.34
CA GLN A 153 -2.98 -9.52 -3.99
C GLN A 153 -4.23 -10.09 -4.65
N GLN A 154 -4.11 -11.21 -5.33
CA GLN A 154 -5.26 -11.91 -5.90
C GLN A 154 -6.00 -12.67 -4.79
N VAL A 155 -7.26 -12.33 -4.56
CA VAL A 155 -8.09 -12.93 -3.50
C VAL A 155 -9.36 -13.51 -4.11
N GLU A 156 -9.83 -14.64 -3.58
CA GLU A 156 -11.01 -15.34 -4.13
C GLU A 156 -12.26 -15.10 -3.28
N ALA A 157 -12.08 -14.99 -1.96
CA ALA A 157 -13.13 -14.79 -0.97
C ALA A 157 -12.86 -13.55 -0.12
N ASP A 158 -13.82 -13.23 0.75
CA ASP A 158 -13.63 -12.16 1.74
C ASP A 158 -12.54 -12.55 2.75
N LEU A 159 -11.85 -11.55 3.29
CA LEU A 159 -10.79 -11.77 4.24
C LEU A 159 -11.37 -12.12 5.61
N ALA A 160 -10.88 -13.22 6.18
CA ALA A 160 -11.21 -13.65 7.53
C ALA A 160 -9.93 -13.98 8.31
N LEU A 161 -9.97 -13.82 9.62
CA LEU A 161 -8.90 -14.30 10.49
C LEU A 161 -8.93 -15.83 10.49
N ASP A 162 -7.80 -16.46 10.15
CA ASP A 162 -7.65 -17.91 10.13
C ASP A 162 -6.80 -18.36 11.31
N GLN A 163 -7.42 -19.01 12.29
CA GLN A 163 -6.76 -19.44 13.52
C GLN A 163 -5.70 -20.51 13.25
N GLY A 164 -5.97 -21.49 12.39
CA GLY A 164 -5.03 -22.56 12.09
C GLY A 164 -3.80 -22.08 11.33
N LEU A 165 -3.98 -21.14 10.39
CA LEU A 165 -2.85 -20.45 9.75
C LEU A 165 -2.10 -19.56 10.73
N SER A 166 -2.79 -18.89 11.65
CA SER A 166 -2.16 -18.04 12.68
C SER A 166 -1.26 -18.85 13.61
N GLU A 167 -1.70 -20.02 14.08
CA GLU A 167 -0.90 -20.92 14.93
C GLU A 167 0.35 -21.42 14.20
N ARG A 168 0.18 -21.91 12.96
CA ARG A 168 1.29 -22.37 12.12
C ARG A 168 2.28 -21.25 11.80
N ALA A 169 1.78 -20.08 11.44
CA ALA A 169 2.61 -18.92 11.16
C ALA A 169 3.36 -18.46 12.42
N SER A 170 2.71 -18.50 13.58
CA SER A 170 3.34 -18.15 14.86
C SER A 170 4.50 -19.08 15.19
N ALA A 171 4.31 -20.39 14.98
CA ALA A 171 5.37 -21.39 15.15
C ALA A 171 6.55 -21.15 14.20
N LEU A 172 6.28 -20.80 12.95
CA LEU A 172 7.32 -20.53 11.94
C LEU A 172 8.08 -19.22 12.18
N LEU A 173 7.36 -18.17 12.61
CA LEU A 173 7.94 -16.85 12.82
C LEU A 173 8.52 -16.67 14.23
N GLY A 174 8.34 -17.66 15.12
CA GLY A 174 8.86 -17.64 16.49
C GLY A 174 8.21 -16.59 17.39
N ARG A 175 7.03 -16.07 17.02
CA ARG A 175 6.27 -15.07 17.76
C ARG A 175 4.79 -15.21 17.46
N GLU A 176 3.92 -14.79 18.38
CA GLU A 176 2.49 -14.76 18.12
C GLU A 176 2.17 -13.79 16.97
N VAL A 177 1.42 -14.28 15.98
CA VAL A 177 0.92 -13.50 14.85
C VAL A 177 -0.51 -13.89 14.53
N ARG A 178 -1.23 -12.95 13.91
CA ARG A 178 -2.55 -13.18 13.33
C ARG A 178 -2.45 -13.18 11.81
N VAL A 179 -3.00 -14.22 11.19
CA VAL A 179 -3.05 -14.39 9.74
C VAL A 179 -4.46 -14.17 9.25
N TRP A 180 -4.63 -13.17 8.39
CA TRP A 180 -5.85 -12.99 7.61
C TRP A 180 -5.71 -13.74 6.30
N ALA A 181 -6.74 -14.50 5.95
CA ALA A 181 -6.75 -15.39 4.81
C ALA A 181 -7.96 -15.14 3.90
N SER A 182 -7.81 -15.53 2.64
CA SER A 182 -8.87 -15.57 1.64
C SER A 182 -8.78 -16.93 0.94
N GLY A 183 -9.88 -17.68 0.90
CA GLY A 183 -9.88 -19.03 0.32
C GLY A 183 -8.89 -20.00 0.97
N GLY A 184 -8.58 -19.82 2.26
CA GLY A 184 -7.58 -20.64 2.98
C GLY A 184 -6.12 -20.31 2.65
N GLN A 185 -5.86 -19.24 1.90
CA GLN A 185 -4.52 -18.76 1.59
C GLN A 185 -4.21 -17.50 2.40
N ALA A 186 -2.99 -17.40 2.93
CA ALA A 186 -2.56 -16.25 3.71
C ALA A 186 -2.49 -14.98 2.83
N VAL A 187 -3.10 -13.90 3.31
CA VAL A 187 -3.14 -12.59 2.64
C VAL A 187 -2.34 -11.57 3.45
N ARG A 188 -2.53 -11.56 4.78
CA ARG A 188 -1.88 -10.60 5.67
C ARG A 188 -1.40 -11.24 6.96
N VAL A 189 -0.25 -10.79 7.46
CA VAL A 189 0.31 -11.17 8.77
C VAL A 189 0.43 -9.93 9.65
N SER A 190 -0.17 -9.95 10.85
CA SER A 190 -0.06 -8.89 11.86
C SER A 190 0.39 -9.42 13.21
#